data_AF-A0A937AEK4-F1
#
_entry.id   AF-A0A937AEK4-F1
#
_cell.length_a   1.000
_cell.length_b   1.000
_cell.length_c   1.000
_cell.angle_alpha   90.00
_cell.angle_beta   90.00
_cell.angle_gamma   90.00
#
_symmetry.space_group_name_H-M   'P 1'
#
loop_
_entity.id
_entity.type
_entity.pdbx_description
1 polymer ?
#
loop_
_entity_poly.entity_id
_entity_poly.type
_entity_poly.pdbx_seq_one_letter_code
_entity_poly.pdbx_strand_id
1 'polypeptide(L)'
;MRHQAEMLANSAESLAQLIHHHIPEQPNPALATTNPEMYQNIFQLRQKALDIINHFVESGRLPHQIAQGFETEFSEKKLENENEKLETMFPQTKDPAQRESFFQNIFQIGKKFGFQDKEMRDIMDHRLLALAHYAQLGMQFQQTSDNVYHKTLCKPSVTMAPRAKRLHKQHRMISQEKALKKLYQTGSLEDALKIDFV
;
A
#
# COMPACT_ATOMS: atom_id res chain seq x y z
N MET A 1 7.77 -6.20 27.74
CA MET A 1 6.37 -5.82 28.04
C MET A 1 5.37 -6.92 27.65
N ARG A 2 5.11 -7.24 26.37
CA ARG A 2 4.13 -8.28 25.97
C ARG A 2 4.36 -9.65 26.62
N HIS A 3 5.57 -10.18 26.53
CA HIS A 3 5.92 -11.47 27.14
C HIS A 3 5.73 -11.46 28.67
N GLN A 4 5.98 -10.34 29.33
CA GLN A 4 5.77 -10.21 30.78
C GLN A 4 4.28 -10.14 31.15
N ALA A 5 3.47 -9.43 30.35
CA ALA A 5 2.01 -9.38 30.53
C ALA A 5 1.36 -10.75 30.32
N GLU A 6 1.83 -11.50 29.34
CA GLU A 6 1.35 -12.86 29.04
C GLU A 6 1.75 -13.86 30.14
N MET A 7 2.99 -13.79 30.63
CA MET A 7 3.44 -14.60 31.77
C MET A 7 2.66 -14.29 33.04
N LEU A 8 2.37 -13.00 33.31
CA LEU A 8 1.54 -12.59 34.45
C LEU A 8 0.10 -13.12 34.32
N ALA A 9 -0.53 -12.97 33.16
CA ALA A 9 -1.88 -13.51 32.92
C ALA A 9 -1.93 -15.04 33.10
N ASN A 10 -0.96 -15.76 32.54
CA ASN A 10 -0.88 -17.21 32.65
C ASN A 10 -0.63 -17.69 34.09
N SER A 11 0.20 -16.96 34.85
CA SER A 11 0.45 -17.28 36.26
C SER A 11 -0.77 -17.01 37.15
N ALA A 12 -1.51 -15.92 36.90
CA ALA A 12 -2.75 -15.60 37.60
C ALA A 12 -3.84 -16.66 37.34
N GLU A 13 -3.98 -17.09 36.09
CA GLU A 13 -4.91 -18.16 35.70
C GLU A 13 -4.55 -19.51 36.33
N SER A 14 -3.26 -19.87 36.33
CA SER A 14 -2.79 -21.12 36.95
C SER A 14 -3.02 -21.12 38.48
N LEU A 15 -2.81 -19.99 39.14
CA LEU A 15 -3.11 -19.82 40.58
C LEU A 15 -4.62 -19.89 40.84
N ALA A 16 -5.44 -19.24 40.01
CA ALA A 16 -6.90 -19.32 40.14
C ALA A 16 -7.40 -20.78 40.04
N GLN A 17 -6.84 -21.57 39.12
CA GLN A 17 -7.16 -22.99 38.97
C GLN A 17 -6.74 -23.84 40.17
N LEU A 18 -5.55 -23.60 40.73
CA LEU A 18 -5.09 -24.28 41.95
C LEU A 18 -6.00 -23.98 43.14
N ILE A 19 -6.39 -22.72 43.32
CA ILE A 19 -7.30 -22.32 44.41
C ILE A 19 -8.69 -22.90 44.17
N HIS A 20 -9.17 -22.91 42.91
CA HIS A 20 -10.46 -23.51 42.53
C HIS A 20 -10.54 -24.99 42.94
N HIS A 21 -9.45 -25.74 42.76
CA HIS A 21 -9.38 -27.16 43.14
C HIS A 21 -9.38 -27.39 44.67
N HIS A 22 -9.03 -26.37 45.45
CA HIS A 22 -8.95 -26.42 46.91
C HIS A 22 -10.07 -25.65 47.63
N ILE A 23 -11.10 -25.17 46.92
CA ILE A 23 -12.23 -24.51 47.56
C ILE A 23 -13.00 -25.56 48.40
N PRO A 24 -13.28 -25.29 49.69
CA PRO A 24 -14.14 -26.15 50.48
C PRO A 24 -15.51 -26.33 49.81
N GLU A 25 -16.07 -27.54 49.85
CA GLU A 25 -17.42 -27.81 49.33
C GLU A 25 -18.47 -26.91 49.99
N GLN A 26 -19.63 -26.77 49.34
CA GLN A 26 -20.73 -26.00 49.93
C GLN A 26 -21.15 -26.65 51.26
N PRO A 27 -21.30 -25.87 52.35
CA PRO A 27 -21.68 -26.42 53.64
C PRO A 27 -23.09 -27.01 53.56
N ASN A 28 -23.26 -28.22 54.09
CA ASN A 28 -24.56 -28.89 54.12
C ASN A 28 -25.59 -28.04 54.88
N PRO A 29 -26.76 -27.72 54.31
CA PRO A 29 -27.79 -26.91 54.98
C PRO A 29 -28.27 -27.51 56.32
N ALA A 30 -28.18 -28.84 56.50
CA ALA A 30 -28.51 -29.48 57.77
C ALA A 30 -27.58 -29.02 58.92
N LEU A 31 -26.33 -28.65 58.61
CA LEU A 31 -25.39 -28.13 59.61
C LEU A 31 -25.83 -26.77 60.16
N ALA A 32 -26.60 -25.97 59.41
CA ALA A 32 -27.13 -24.71 59.90
C ALA A 32 -28.10 -24.90 61.10
N THR A 33 -28.73 -26.06 61.21
CA THR A 33 -29.64 -26.40 62.31
C THR A 33 -28.94 -27.22 63.41
N THR A 34 -28.04 -28.13 63.04
CA THR A 34 -27.37 -29.04 64.00
C THR A 34 -26.11 -28.43 64.63
N ASN A 35 -25.34 -27.64 63.86
CA ASN A 35 -24.12 -26.97 64.34
C ASN A 35 -23.87 -25.66 63.54
N PRO A 36 -24.54 -24.56 63.92
CA PRO A 36 -24.49 -23.29 63.19
C PRO A 36 -23.08 -22.69 63.08
N GLU A 37 -22.23 -22.89 64.09
CA GLU A 37 -20.86 -22.36 64.11
C GLU A 37 -20.00 -23.01 63.04
N MET A 38 -20.06 -24.35 62.91
CA MET A 38 -19.33 -25.07 61.87
C MET A 38 -19.80 -24.70 60.46
N TYR A 39 -21.12 -24.53 60.27
CA TYR A 39 -21.68 -24.04 59.00
C TYR A 39 -21.10 -22.66 58.64
N GLN A 40 -21.11 -21.72 59.59
CA GLN A 40 -20.60 -20.36 59.37
C GLN A 40 -19.10 -20.37 59.07
N ASN A 41 -18.32 -21.18 59.78
CA ASN A 41 -16.87 -21.26 59.56
C ASN A 41 -16.53 -21.76 58.14
N ILE A 42 -17.19 -22.82 57.68
CA ILE A 42 -17.00 -23.36 56.31
C ILE A 42 -17.45 -22.34 55.26
N PHE A 43 -18.59 -21.68 55.48
CA PHE A 43 -19.09 -20.64 54.59
C PHE A 43 -18.10 -19.47 54.47
N GLN A 44 -17.59 -18.97 55.60
CA GLN A 44 -16.63 -17.86 55.63
C GLN A 44 -15.31 -18.24 54.95
N LEU A 45 -14.81 -19.45 55.19
CA LEU A 45 -13.59 -19.93 54.53
C LEU A 45 -13.77 -20.02 53.01
N ARG A 46 -14.92 -20.53 52.55
CA ARG A 46 -15.28 -20.58 51.14
C ARG A 46 -15.38 -19.18 50.52
N GLN A 47 -16.03 -18.24 51.19
CA GLN A 47 -16.14 -16.85 50.70
C GLN A 47 -14.76 -16.22 50.52
N LYS A 48 -13.87 -16.34 51.50
CA LYS A 48 -12.49 -15.86 51.38
C LYS A 48 -11.75 -16.49 50.20
N ALA A 49 -11.93 -17.79 49.96
CA ALA A 49 -11.32 -18.46 48.81
C ALA A 49 -11.85 -17.91 47.47
N LEU A 50 -13.15 -17.62 47.38
CA LEU A 50 -13.76 -17.01 46.18
C LEU A 50 -13.26 -15.58 45.95
N ASP A 51 -13.14 -14.78 47.01
CA ASP A 51 -12.61 -13.41 46.93
C ASP A 51 -11.17 -13.39 46.39
N ILE A 52 -10.34 -14.32 46.85
CA ILE A 52 -8.97 -14.47 46.37
C ILE A 52 -8.96 -14.83 44.88
N ILE A 53 -9.79 -15.78 44.43
CA ILE A 53 -9.91 -16.13 43.01
C ILE A 53 -10.33 -14.92 42.18
N ASN A 54 -11.37 -14.20 42.59
CA ASN A 54 -11.84 -13.01 41.88
C ASN A 54 -10.73 -11.96 41.74
N HIS A 55 -9.95 -11.74 42.82
CA HIS A 55 -8.83 -10.81 42.78
C HIS A 55 -7.75 -11.21 41.77
N PHE A 56 -7.39 -12.50 41.70
CA PHE A 56 -6.40 -12.99 40.73
C PHE A 56 -6.91 -12.95 39.29
N VAL A 57 -8.17 -13.31 39.06
CA VAL A 57 -8.79 -13.25 37.73
C VAL A 57 -8.81 -11.80 37.21
N GLU A 58 -9.19 -10.83 38.05
CA GLU A 58 -9.17 -9.41 37.66
C GLU A 58 -7.74 -8.90 37.43
N SER A 59 -6.79 -9.28 38.29
CA SER A 59 -5.38 -8.92 38.14
C SER A 59 -4.74 -9.49 36.87
N GLY A 60 -5.19 -10.67 36.41
CA GLY A 60 -4.76 -11.28 35.15
C GLY A 60 -5.38 -10.65 33.90
N ARG A 61 -6.58 -10.06 34.02
CA ARG A 61 -7.29 -9.40 32.90
C ARG A 61 -6.70 -8.04 32.53
N LEU A 62 -6.28 -7.25 33.51
CA LEU A 62 -5.76 -5.89 33.28
C LEU A 62 -4.53 -5.86 32.34
N PRO A 63 -3.49 -6.69 32.51
CA PRO A 63 -2.35 -6.73 31.60
C PRO A 63 -2.74 -7.12 30.16
N HIS A 64 -3.74 -8.00 30.00
CA HIS A 64 -4.19 -8.45 28.68
C HIS A 64 -4.92 -7.34 27.92
N GLN A 65 -5.83 -6.63 28.59
CA GLN A 65 -6.54 -5.49 28.00
C GLN A 65 -5.59 -4.35 27.63
N ILE A 66 -4.62 -4.05 28.50
CA ILE A 66 -3.58 -3.05 28.22
C ILE A 66 -2.74 -3.48 27.01
N ALA A 67 -2.29 -4.73 26.97
CA ALA A 67 -1.50 -5.25 25.85
C ALA A 67 -2.25 -5.19 24.51
N GLN A 68 -3.54 -5.51 24.49
CA GLN A 68 -4.38 -5.41 23.30
C GLN A 68 -4.55 -3.96 22.83
N GLY A 69 -4.84 -3.02 23.74
CA GLY A 69 -4.97 -1.60 23.39
C GLY A 69 -3.69 -0.99 22.84
N PHE A 70 -2.53 -1.38 23.39
CA PHE A 70 -1.22 -0.97 22.85
C PHE A 70 -0.97 -1.54 21.44
N GLU A 71 -1.45 -2.74 21.13
CA GLU A 71 -1.26 -3.37 19.82
C GLU A 71 -2.07 -2.66 18.73
N THR A 72 -3.32 -2.27 19.04
CA THR A 72 -4.15 -1.48 18.11
C THR A 72 -3.55 -0.11 17.86
N GLU A 73 -3.18 0.63 18.91
CA GLU A 73 -2.57 1.97 18.76
C GLU A 73 -1.24 1.91 18.01
N PHE A 74 -0.42 0.90 18.28
CA PHE A 74 0.85 0.72 17.58
C PHE A 74 0.64 0.37 16.11
N SER A 75 -0.34 -0.47 15.80
CA SER A 75 -0.69 -0.83 14.43
C SER A 75 -1.22 0.39 13.65
N GLU A 76 -2.08 1.19 14.26
CA GLU A 76 -2.61 2.42 13.65
C GLU A 76 -1.50 3.43 13.38
N LYS A 77 -0.63 3.70 14.36
CA LYS A 77 0.54 4.59 14.17
C LYS A 77 1.49 4.09 13.10
N LYS A 78 1.69 2.77 13.03
CA LYS A 78 2.53 2.17 11.98
C LYS A 78 1.89 2.37 10.61
N LEU A 79 0.59 2.14 10.48
CA LEU A 79 -0.15 2.36 9.24
C LEU A 79 -0.08 3.83 8.79
N GLU A 80 -0.32 4.78 9.70
CA GLU A 80 -0.23 6.21 9.41
C GLU A 80 1.16 6.59 8.88
N ASN A 81 2.21 6.14 9.56
CA ASN A 81 3.61 6.40 9.15
C ASN A 81 3.95 5.77 7.78
N GLU A 82 3.51 4.53 7.53
CA GLU A 82 3.69 3.90 6.22
C GLU A 82 2.93 4.64 5.12
N ASN A 83 1.74 5.17 5.45
CA ASN A 83 0.96 5.97 4.52
C ASN A 83 1.64 7.31 4.18
N GLU A 84 2.14 8.03 5.19
CA GLU A 84 2.87 9.28 4.99
C GLU A 84 4.11 9.08 4.11
N LYS A 85 4.85 7.99 4.32
CA LYS A 85 6.01 7.64 3.47
C LYS A 85 5.58 7.32 2.05
N LEU A 86 4.47 6.60 1.87
CA LEU A 86 3.93 6.31 0.55
C LEU A 86 3.55 7.60 -0.19
N GLU A 87 2.86 8.52 0.48
CA GLU A 87 2.45 9.80 -0.09
C GLU A 87 3.63 10.74 -0.38
N THR A 88 4.71 10.63 0.40
CA THR A 88 5.95 11.36 0.15
C THR A 88 6.64 10.83 -1.11
N MET A 89 6.64 9.51 -1.30
CA MET A 89 7.26 8.87 -2.46
C MET A 89 6.42 8.99 -3.74
N PHE A 90 5.10 8.90 -3.60
CA PHE A 90 4.13 8.95 -4.68
C PHE A 90 3.04 9.99 -4.37
N PRO A 91 3.28 11.28 -4.63
CA PRO A 91 2.33 12.36 -4.28
C PRO A 91 0.93 12.17 -4.88
N GLN A 92 0.79 11.44 -5.98
CA GLN A 92 -0.50 11.08 -6.57
C GLN A 92 -1.40 10.27 -5.62
N THR A 93 -0.84 9.56 -4.63
CA THR A 93 -1.63 8.75 -3.69
C THR A 93 -2.32 9.58 -2.59
N LYS A 94 -2.14 10.91 -2.59
CA LYS A 94 -2.89 11.85 -1.74
C LYS A 94 -4.33 12.05 -2.21
N ASP A 95 -4.56 11.97 -3.52
CA ASP A 95 -5.90 12.03 -4.09
C ASP A 95 -6.53 10.63 -4.00
N PRO A 96 -7.71 10.47 -3.35
CA PRO A 96 -8.37 9.18 -3.20
C PRO A 96 -8.59 8.43 -4.52
N ALA A 97 -8.94 9.13 -5.61
CA ALA A 97 -9.20 8.49 -6.90
C ALA A 97 -7.91 7.92 -7.51
N GLN A 98 -6.84 8.70 -7.48
CA GLN A 98 -5.53 8.28 -7.98
C GLN A 98 -4.92 7.18 -7.09
N ARG A 99 -5.13 7.27 -5.78
CA ARG A 99 -4.73 6.24 -4.82
C ARG A 99 -5.40 4.91 -5.12
N GLU A 100 -6.71 4.92 -5.35
CA GLU A 100 -7.43 3.69 -5.72
C GLU A 100 -6.85 3.07 -6.99
N SER A 101 -6.62 3.89 -8.03
CA SER A 101 -6.00 3.41 -9.27
C SER A 101 -4.59 2.83 -9.06
N PHE A 102 -3.80 3.43 -8.17
CA PHE A 102 -2.46 2.96 -7.81
C PHE A 102 -2.54 1.56 -7.18
N PHE A 103 -3.40 1.36 -6.19
CA PHE A 103 -3.59 0.04 -5.58
C PHE A 103 -4.18 -0.98 -6.54
N GLN A 104 -5.20 -0.61 -7.34
CA GLN A 104 -5.76 -1.52 -8.35
C GLN A 104 -4.67 -2.04 -9.28
N ASN A 105 -3.78 -1.16 -9.76
CA ASN A 105 -2.69 -1.57 -10.64
C ASN A 105 -1.69 -2.50 -9.93
N ILE A 106 -1.33 -2.22 -8.67
CA ILE A 106 -0.45 -3.10 -7.87
C ILE A 106 -1.09 -4.47 -7.65
N PHE A 107 -2.39 -4.53 -7.35
CA PHE A 107 -3.12 -5.79 -7.19
C PHE A 107 -3.12 -6.61 -8.48
N GLN A 108 -3.28 -5.98 -9.64
CA GLN A 108 -3.19 -6.68 -10.93
C GLN A 108 -1.81 -7.28 -11.16
N ILE A 109 -0.74 -6.58 -10.76
CA ILE A 109 0.62 -7.12 -10.83
C ILE A 109 0.82 -8.26 -9.84
N GLY A 110 0.38 -8.12 -8.59
CA GLY A 110 0.43 -9.18 -7.58
C GLY A 110 -0.22 -10.47 -8.08
N LYS A 111 -1.39 -10.38 -8.72
CA LYS A 111 -2.07 -11.53 -9.35
C LYS A 111 -1.24 -12.21 -10.42
N LYS A 112 -0.51 -11.45 -11.25
CA LYS A 112 0.40 -12.02 -12.25
C LYS A 112 1.56 -12.79 -11.63
N PHE A 113 2.00 -12.39 -10.43
CA PHE A 113 3.02 -13.09 -9.66
C PHE A 113 2.48 -14.21 -8.76
N GLY A 114 1.16 -14.45 -8.77
CA GLY A 114 0.52 -15.55 -8.02
C GLY A 114 0.04 -15.18 -6.61
N PHE A 115 0.12 -13.92 -6.21
CA PHE A 115 -0.42 -13.46 -4.92
C PHE A 115 -1.95 -13.57 -4.89
N GLN A 116 -2.47 -13.99 -3.75
CA GLN A 116 -3.90 -14.03 -3.47
C GLN A 116 -4.42 -12.65 -3.04
N ASP A 117 -5.71 -12.40 -3.25
CA ASP A 117 -6.35 -11.12 -2.88
C ASP A 117 -6.24 -10.80 -1.39
N LYS A 118 -6.20 -11.83 -0.53
CA LYS A 118 -6.03 -11.66 0.91
C LYS A 118 -4.61 -11.18 1.25
N GLU A 119 -3.61 -11.84 0.68
CA GLU A 119 -2.19 -11.49 0.89
C GLU A 119 -1.91 -10.06 0.47
N MET A 120 -2.49 -9.63 -0.66
CA MET A 120 -2.31 -8.27 -1.17
C MET A 120 -2.92 -7.19 -0.25
N ARG A 121 -4.00 -7.49 0.48
CA ARG A 121 -4.63 -6.54 1.41
C ARG A 121 -3.81 -6.33 2.68
N ASP A 122 -3.04 -7.34 3.08
CA ASP A 122 -2.23 -7.31 4.28
C ASP A 122 -0.88 -6.58 4.06
N ILE A 123 -0.54 -6.26 2.79
CA ILE A 123 0.68 -5.52 2.45
C ILE A 123 0.48 -4.03 2.74
N MET A 124 1.08 -3.57 3.86
CA MET A 124 1.07 -2.16 4.25
C MET A 124 2.44 -1.47 4.10
N ASP A 125 3.49 -2.24 3.82
CA ASP A 125 4.86 -1.70 3.69
C ASP A 125 4.99 -0.88 2.41
N HIS A 126 5.24 0.43 2.55
CA HIS A 126 5.35 1.35 1.41
C HIS A 126 6.47 0.94 0.44
N ARG A 127 7.52 0.24 0.90
CA ARG A 127 8.63 -0.21 0.07
C ARG A 127 8.20 -1.32 -0.88
N LEU A 128 7.38 -2.26 -0.38
CA LEU A 128 6.82 -3.33 -1.21
C LEU A 128 5.87 -2.76 -2.26
N LEU A 129 5.04 -1.79 -1.88
CA LEU A 129 4.16 -1.08 -2.81
C LEU A 129 4.96 -0.32 -3.87
N ALA A 130 6.06 0.34 -3.49
CA ALA A 130 6.96 1.00 -4.42
C ALA A 130 7.61 0.01 -5.41
N LEU A 131 8.11 -1.12 -4.91
CA LEU A 131 8.67 -2.17 -5.76
C LEU A 131 7.63 -2.71 -6.76
N ALA A 132 6.41 -2.97 -6.31
CA ALA A 132 5.34 -3.42 -7.19
C ALA A 132 4.98 -2.38 -8.25
N HIS A 133 4.96 -1.10 -7.88
CA HIS A 133 4.74 0.00 -8.83
C HIS A 133 5.83 0.08 -9.90
N TYR A 134 7.10 -0.01 -9.52
CA TYR A 134 8.19 0.00 -10.51
C TYR A 134 8.23 -1.28 -11.35
N ALA A 135 7.90 -2.43 -10.78
CA ALA A 135 7.74 -3.67 -11.54
C ALA A 135 6.64 -3.53 -12.61
N GLN A 136 5.51 -2.90 -12.26
CA GLN A 136 4.45 -2.58 -13.21
C GLN A 136 4.97 -1.75 -14.40
N LEU A 137 5.67 -0.64 -14.11
CA LEU A 137 6.22 0.25 -15.14
C LEU A 137 7.23 -0.49 -16.03
N GLY A 138 8.10 -1.31 -15.43
CA GLY A 138 9.05 -2.15 -16.16
C GLY A 138 8.36 -3.12 -17.12
N MET A 139 7.29 -3.80 -16.67
CA MET A 139 6.52 -4.71 -17.53
C MET A 139 5.82 -3.98 -18.68
N GLN A 140 5.25 -2.80 -18.42
CA GLN A 140 4.63 -1.98 -19.47
C GLN A 140 5.68 -1.50 -20.49
N PHE A 141 6.86 -1.09 -20.01
CA PHE A 141 7.96 -0.70 -20.88
C PHE A 141 8.43 -1.86 -21.76
N GLN A 142 8.64 -3.04 -21.18
CA GLN A 142 9.04 -4.23 -21.93
C GLN A 142 8.01 -4.57 -23.02
N GLN A 143 6.72 -4.60 -22.68
CA GLN A 143 5.65 -4.87 -23.65
C GLN A 143 5.61 -3.85 -24.78
N THR A 144 5.79 -2.56 -24.46
CA THR A 144 5.80 -1.51 -25.49
C THR A 144 7.05 -1.57 -26.36
N SER A 145 8.22 -1.86 -25.78
CA SER A 145 9.46 -2.08 -26.53
C SER A 145 9.34 -3.26 -27.51
N ASP A 146 8.80 -4.40 -27.06
CA ASP A 146 8.57 -5.58 -27.91
C ASP A 146 7.62 -5.24 -29.06
N ASN A 147 6.52 -4.54 -28.76
CA ASN A 147 5.56 -4.09 -29.78
C ASN A 147 6.18 -3.13 -30.78
N VAL A 148 7.03 -2.19 -30.34
CA VAL A 148 7.74 -1.27 -31.24
C VAL A 148 8.73 -2.04 -32.10
N TYR A 149 9.52 -2.95 -31.52
CA TYR A 149 10.45 -3.81 -32.23
C TYR A 149 9.77 -4.63 -33.32
N HIS A 150 8.64 -5.29 -33.00
CA HIS A 150 7.85 -6.02 -33.99
C HIS A 150 7.26 -5.10 -35.07
N LYS A 151 6.78 -3.90 -34.69
CA LYS A 151 6.25 -2.92 -35.66
C LYS A 151 7.32 -2.29 -36.54
N THR A 152 8.58 -2.23 -36.12
CA THR A 152 9.68 -1.67 -36.94
C THR A 152 10.28 -2.71 -37.86
N LEU A 153 10.46 -3.95 -37.41
CA LEU A 153 10.95 -5.06 -38.24
C LEU A 153 9.97 -5.47 -39.36
N CYS A 154 8.67 -5.51 -39.04
CA CYS A 154 7.65 -5.94 -40.00
C CYS A 154 7.15 -4.81 -40.91
N LYS A 155 7.75 -3.61 -40.85
CA LYS A 155 7.41 -2.53 -41.78
C LYS A 155 8.22 -2.69 -43.08
N PRO A 156 7.57 -2.78 -44.25
CA PRO A 156 8.29 -2.64 -45.52
C PRO A 156 8.98 -1.27 -45.55
N SER A 157 10.22 -1.24 -46.05
CA SER A 157 10.97 0.00 -46.23
C SER A 157 10.09 1.02 -46.95
N VAL A 158 9.75 2.11 -46.26
CA VAL A 158 9.05 3.23 -46.90
C VAL A 158 10.07 3.92 -47.77
N THR A 159 10.14 3.51 -49.04
CA THR A 159 10.80 4.30 -50.08
C THR A 159 10.07 5.62 -50.14
N MET A 160 10.58 6.65 -49.45
CA MET A 160 10.07 8.00 -49.58
C MET A 160 10.10 8.37 -51.06
N ALA A 161 8.94 8.48 -51.69
CA ALA A 161 8.87 8.95 -53.07
C ALA A 161 9.55 10.34 -53.12
N PRO A 162 10.59 10.56 -53.95
CA PRO A 162 11.42 11.76 -53.91
C PRO A 162 10.73 13.01 -54.49
N ARG A 163 9.38 13.07 -54.50
CA ARG A 163 8.61 14.07 -55.23
C ARG A 163 8.42 15.39 -54.48
N ALA A 164 8.33 15.39 -53.14
CA ALA A 164 8.04 16.63 -52.40
C ALA A 164 9.21 17.63 -52.37
N LYS A 165 10.46 17.15 -52.23
CA LYS A 165 11.64 18.04 -52.20
C LYS A 165 12.03 18.60 -53.58
N ARG A 166 11.66 17.92 -54.68
CA ARG A 166 11.97 18.38 -56.06
C ARG A 166 11.04 19.50 -56.52
N LEU A 167 9.74 19.42 -56.21
CA LEU A 167 8.75 20.42 -56.65
C LEU A 167 9.03 21.80 -56.04
N HIS A 168 9.41 21.83 -54.75
CA HIS A 168 9.67 23.07 -54.03
C HIS A 168 10.96 23.77 -54.49
N LYS A 169 12.00 23.00 -54.87
CA LYS A 169 13.23 23.54 -55.48
C LYS A 169 12.98 24.08 -56.89
N GLN A 170 12.16 23.39 -57.68
CA GLN A 170 11.84 23.82 -59.05
C GLN A 170 11.03 25.12 -59.07
N HIS A 171 10.05 25.27 -58.18
CA HIS A 171 9.29 26.52 -58.06
C HIS A 171 10.17 27.71 -57.63
N ARG A 172 11.10 27.48 -56.69
CA ARG A 172 12.05 28.51 -56.22
C ARG A 172 13.01 28.99 -57.31
N MET A 173 13.54 28.06 -58.11
CA MET A 173 14.37 28.38 -59.29
C MET A 173 13.61 29.25 -60.30
N ILE A 174 12.38 28.86 -60.66
CA ILE A 174 11.56 29.60 -61.63
C ILE A 174 11.22 31.02 -61.12
N SER A 175 10.97 31.18 -59.81
CA SER A 175 10.73 32.51 -59.23
C SER A 175 11.99 33.39 -59.22
N GLN A 176 13.17 32.82 -58.97
CA GLN A 176 14.44 33.55 -58.96
C GLN A 176 14.84 34.02 -60.36
N GLU A 177 14.70 33.16 -61.37
CA GLU A 177 14.95 33.55 -62.78
C GLU A 177 14.05 34.70 -63.24
N LYS A 178 12.78 34.70 -62.81
CA LYS A 178 11.85 35.79 -63.11
C LYS A 178 12.23 37.08 -62.40
N ALA A 179 12.68 37.02 -61.15
CA ALA A 179 13.15 38.19 -60.41
C ALA A 179 14.41 38.80 -61.05
N LEU A 180 15.38 37.96 -61.45
CA LEU A 180 16.58 38.39 -62.19
C LEU A 180 16.23 39.07 -63.52
N LYS A 181 15.37 38.45 -64.34
CA LYS A 181 14.94 39.04 -65.62
C LYS A 181 14.27 40.39 -65.45
N LYS A 182 13.43 40.55 -64.42
CA LYS A 182 12.80 41.83 -64.11
C LYS A 182 13.80 42.85 -63.63
N LEU A 183 14.74 42.48 -62.75
CA LEU A 183 15.80 43.37 -62.30
C LEU A 183 16.64 43.92 -63.48
N TYR A 184 17.01 43.06 -64.44
CA TYR A 184 17.72 43.52 -65.64
C TYR A 184 16.90 44.47 -66.53
N GLN A 185 15.57 44.38 -66.50
CA GLN A 185 14.69 45.22 -67.29
C GLN A 185 14.31 46.53 -66.57
N THR A 186 14.08 46.48 -65.26
CA THR A 186 13.50 47.59 -64.49
C THR A 186 14.50 48.27 -63.57
N GLY A 187 15.60 47.61 -63.20
CA GLY A 187 16.57 48.12 -62.22
C GLY A 187 16.01 48.34 -60.82
N SER A 188 14.82 47.82 -60.50
CA SER A 188 14.12 48.10 -59.25
C SER A 188 14.72 47.37 -58.04
N LEU A 189 14.89 48.10 -56.92
CA LEU A 189 15.37 47.56 -55.64
C LEU A 189 14.46 46.42 -55.12
N GLU A 190 13.15 46.53 -55.32
CA GLU A 190 12.19 45.52 -54.86
C GLU A 190 12.37 44.17 -55.56
N ASP A 191 12.81 44.19 -56.82
CA ASP A 191 13.10 42.97 -57.58
C ASP A 191 14.46 42.39 -57.19
N ALA A 192 15.43 43.23 -56.80
CA ALA A 192 16.71 42.78 -56.24
C ALA A 192 16.53 42.04 -54.91
N LEU A 193 15.63 42.51 -54.04
CA LEU A 193 15.34 41.88 -52.74
C LEU A 193 14.65 40.51 -52.85
N LYS A 194 14.01 40.22 -53.99
CA LYS A 194 13.36 38.91 -54.23
C LYS A 194 14.33 37.84 -54.72
N ILE A 195 15.57 38.21 -55.03
CA ILE A 195 16.63 37.29 -55.42
C ILE A 195 17.32 36.79 -54.16
N ASP A 196 17.48 35.48 -54.07
CA ASP A 196 18.22 34.85 -52.99
C ASP A 196 19.64 34.53 -53.48
N PHE A 197 20.65 35.06 -52.79
CA PHE A 197 22.06 34.94 -53.18
C PHE A 197 22.82 33.83 -52.41
N VAL A 198 22.09 32.99 -51.67
CA VAL A 198 22.61 31.90 -50.80
C VAL A 198 22.17 30.54 -51.30
#